data_AF-J6EU24-F1
#
_entry.id   AF-J6EU24-F1
#
_cell.length_a   1.000
_cell.length_b   1.000
_cell.length_c   1.000
_cell.angle_alpha   90.00
_cell.angle_beta   90.00
_cell.angle_gamma   90.00
#
_symmetry.space_group_name_H-M   'P 1'
#
loop_
_entity.id
_entity.type
_entity.pdbx_description
1 polymer ?
#
loop_
_entity_poly.entity_id
_entity_poly.type
_entity_poly.pdbx_seq_one_letter_code
_entity_poly.pdbx_strand_id
1 'polypeptide(L)'
;MDQLDLNVSSVQFMQSKFPGKTEQEYRSHLGQFGITGLTGLQKIGTLSGGQKSRVAFAVLAWGNPHVLLLDEPTNHLDAEGLDGLAEAVKAFKGGVILISHDERFINATANQLWVCADGTLTKFKGDVAAYKSLIVNQIRAKTRP
;
A
#
# COMPACT_ATOMS: atom_id res chain seq x y z
N MET A 1 -7.10 2.72 8.47
CA MET A 1 -7.52 4.13 8.34
C MET A 1 -7.81 4.80 9.70
N ASP A 2 -8.05 4.04 10.77
CA ASP A 2 -8.33 4.55 12.14
C ASP A 2 -7.20 5.36 12.83
N GLN A 3 -6.13 5.71 12.12
CA GLN A 3 -5.03 6.51 12.67
C GLN A 3 -4.95 7.93 12.11
N LEU A 4 -5.74 8.29 11.10
CA LEU A 4 -5.72 9.65 10.55
C LEU A 4 -6.75 10.53 11.28
N ASP A 5 -6.31 11.67 11.82
CA ASP A 5 -7.23 12.68 12.32
C ASP A 5 -7.85 13.45 11.15
N LEU A 6 -9.15 13.25 10.95
CA LEU A 6 -9.90 13.82 9.83
C LEU A 6 -10.11 15.33 9.93
N ASN A 7 -9.88 15.94 11.10
CA ASN A 7 -10.17 17.35 11.35
C ASN A 7 -9.01 18.30 11.02
N VAL A 8 -7.81 17.75 10.84
CA VAL A 8 -6.58 18.49 10.53
C VAL A 8 -6.17 18.27 9.07
N SER A 9 -5.28 19.12 8.56
CA SER A 9 -4.69 18.89 7.24
C SER A 9 -3.65 17.77 7.25
N SER A 10 -3.31 17.24 6.08
CA SER A 10 -2.27 16.19 5.96
C SER A 10 -0.92 16.68 6.49
N VAL A 11 -0.59 17.94 6.21
CA VAL A 11 0.63 18.59 6.71
C VAL A 11 0.60 18.75 8.23
N GLN A 12 -0.51 19.26 8.79
CA GLN A 12 -0.66 19.43 10.23
C GLN A 12 -0.64 18.10 10.99
N PHE A 13 -1.25 17.07 10.40
CA PHE A 13 -1.22 15.72 10.95
C PHE A 13 0.22 15.19 11.06
N MET A 14 1.01 15.34 9.98
CA MET A 14 2.43 14.94 9.97
C MET A 14 3.27 15.76 10.96
N GLN A 15 3.04 17.07 11.05
CA GLN A 15 3.70 17.96 12.01
C GLN A 15 3.45 17.55 13.46
N SER A 16 2.21 17.20 13.79
CA SER A 16 1.82 16.74 15.12
C SER A 16 2.46 15.38 15.45
N LYS A 17 2.45 14.44 14.49
CA LYS A 17 2.97 13.09 14.69
C LYS A 17 4.51 13.01 14.71
N PHE A 18 5.18 13.89 13.95
CA PHE A 18 6.62 13.86 13.76
C PHE A 18 7.25 15.26 13.87
N PRO A 19 7.23 15.89 15.05
CA PRO A 19 7.68 17.28 15.21
C PRO A 19 9.17 17.47 14.87
N GLY A 20 9.53 18.71 14.51
CA GLY A 20 10.93 19.11 14.29
C GLY A 20 11.33 19.32 12.82
N LYS A 21 10.42 19.14 11.86
CA LYS A 21 10.62 19.49 10.45
C LYS A 21 9.83 20.72 10.04
N THR A 22 10.28 21.36 8.96
CA THR A 22 9.61 22.50 8.33
C THR A 22 8.36 22.05 7.58
N GLU A 23 7.40 22.96 7.40
CA GLU A 23 6.21 22.71 6.58
C GLU A 23 6.57 22.21 5.16
N GLN A 24 7.58 22.82 4.55
CA GLN A 24 8.03 22.48 3.21
C GLN A 24 8.53 21.04 3.12
N GLU A 25 9.24 20.53 4.14
CA GLU A 25 9.67 19.13 4.18
C GLU A 25 8.48 18.16 4.17
N TYR A 26 7.43 18.42 4.96
CA TYR A 26 6.23 17.58 4.93
C TYR A 26 5.49 17.64 3.60
N ARG A 27 5.38 18.84 3.01
CA ARG A 27 4.75 19.02 1.69
C ARG A 27 5.53 18.29 0.60
N SER A 28 6.87 18.37 0.64
CA SER A 28 7.73 17.64 -0.29
C SER A 28 7.58 16.12 -0.13
N HIS A 29 7.49 15.61 1.10
CA HIS A 29 7.26 14.19 1.35
C HIS A 29 5.88 13.72 0.87
N LEU A 30 4.81 14.42 1.27
CA LEU A 30 3.45 14.15 0.82
C LEU A 30 3.33 14.21 -0.71
N GLY A 31 4.06 15.13 -1.35
CA GLY A 31 4.14 15.25 -2.80
C GLY A 31 4.71 14.01 -3.49
N GLN A 32 5.63 13.27 -2.87
CA GLN A 32 6.17 12.02 -3.42
C GLN A 32 5.10 10.92 -3.55
N PHE A 33 4.07 10.99 -2.71
CA PHE A 33 2.91 10.08 -2.75
C PHE A 33 1.71 10.69 -3.50
N GLY A 34 1.94 11.74 -4.29
CA GLY A 34 0.91 12.36 -5.12
C GLY A 34 -0.06 13.30 -4.38
N ILE A 35 0.28 13.72 -3.16
CA ILE A 35 -0.48 14.76 -2.41
C ILE A 35 0.21 16.11 -2.64
N THR A 36 -0.18 16.80 -3.71
CA THR A 36 0.47 18.03 -4.17
C THR A 36 -0.40 19.28 -3.99
N GLY A 37 0.21 20.46 -4.15
CA GLY A 37 -0.50 21.74 -4.18
C GLY A 37 -1.24 22.06 -2.87
N LEU A 38 -2.53 22.37 -3.00
CA LEU A 38 -3.43 22.69 -1.88
C LEU A 38 -3.99 21.45 -1.18
N THR A 39 -3.93 20.27 -1.81
CA THR A 39 -4.50 19.03 -1.26
C THR A 39 -3.88 18.67 0.10
N GLY A 40 -2.58 18.89 0.28
CA GLY A 40 -1.92 18.66 1.56
C GLY A 40 -2.37 19.62 2.69
N LEU A 41 -2.96 20.76 2.33
CA LEU A 41 -3.46 21.77 3.26
C LEU A 41 -4.97 21.62 3.56
N GLN A 42 -5.69 20.83 2.76
CA GLN A 42 -7.08 20.49 3.02
C GLN A 42 -7.18 19.52 4.20
N LYS A 43 -8.31 19.58 4.91
CA LYS A 43 -8.61 18.65 6.00
C LYS A 43 -8.65 17.22 5.45
N ILE A 44 -8.06 16.27 6.16
CA ILE A 44 -8.03 14.87 5.71
C ILE A 44 -9.45 14.33 5.50
N GLY A 45 -10.43 14.76 6.30
CA GLY A 45 -11.83 14.38 6.16
C GLY A 45 -12.42 14.67 4.77
N THR A 46 -12.00 15.76 4.11
CA THR A 46 -12.50 16.18 2.80
C THR A 46 -11.80 15.50 1.62
N LEU A 47 -10.73 14.74 1.88
CA LEU A 47 -10.01 14.01 0.86
C LEU A 47 -10.81 12.79 0.36
N SER A 48 -10.58 12.41 -0.89
CA SER A 48 -11.12 11.18 -1.47
C SER A 48 -10.53 9.92 -0.81
N GLY A 49 -11.12 8.75 -1.07
CA GLY A 49 -10.59 7.47 -0.56
C GLY A 49 -9.14 7.24 -0.98
N GLY A 50 -8.85 7.46 -2.27
CA GLY A 50 -7.49 7.34 -2.83
C GLY A 50 -6.48 8.31 -2.22
N GLN A 51 -6.90 9.56 -1.99
CA GLN A 51 -6.06 10.56 -1.33
C GLN A 51 -5.79 10.18 0.13
N LYS A 52 -6.79 9.71 0.87
CA LYS A 52 -6.61 9.22 2.25
C LYS A 52 -5.65 8.05 2.32
N SER A 53 -5.75 7.09 1.40
CA SER A 53 -4.80 5.97 1.29
C SER A 53 -3.37 6.43 1.06
N ARG A 54 -3.16 7.39 0.15
CA ARG A 54 -1.84 7.98 -0.11
C ARG A 54 -1.28 8.70 1.12
N VAL A 55 -2.10 9.47 1.84
CA VAL A 55 -1.68 10.13 3.08
C VAL A 55 -1.31 9.09 4.15
N ALA A 56 -2.13 8.06 4.34
CA ALA A 56 -1.83 6.99 5.30
C ALA A 56 -0.50 6.30 4.97
N PHE A 57 -0.26 5.99 3.71
CA PHE A 57 1.00 5.40 3.27
C PHE A 57 2.19 6.35 3.45
N ALA A 58 2.03 7.64 3.10
CA ALA A 58 3.06 8.65 3.30
C ALA A 58 3.46 8.77 4.77
N VAL A 59 2.50 8.68 5.70
CA VAL A 59 2.74 8.67 7.14
C VAL A 59 3.59 7.45 7.55
N LEU A 60 3.29 6.26 7.02
CA LEU A 60 4.07 5.03 7.28
C LEU A 60 5.50 5.14 6.73
N ALA A 61 5.64 5.76 5.55
CA ALA A 61 6.93 5.92 4.87
C ALA A 61 7.79 7.07 5.42
N TRP A 62 7.29 7.89 6.35
CA TRP A 62 7.99 9.08 6.85
C TRP A 62 9.39 8.79 7.41
N GLY A 63 9.55 7.67 8.11
CA GLY A 63 10.83 7.24 8.68
C GLY A 63 11.84 6.75 7.65
N ASN A 64 11.52 6.79 6.35
CA ASN A 64 12.31 6.17 5.28
C ASN A 64 12.77 4.73 5.61
N PRO A 65 11.85 3.84 6.01
CA PRO A 65 12.23 2.48 6.35
C PRO A 65 12.83 1.76 5.13
N HIS A 66 13.78 0.86 5.36
CA HIS A 66 14.34 0.05 4.26
C HIS A 66 13.32 -0.95 3.71
N VAL A 67 12.42 -1.44 4.55
CA VAL A 67 11.38 -2.40 4.19
C VAL A 67 10.06 -2.04 4.90
N LEU A 68 8.95 -2.10 4.16
CA LEU A 68 7.58 -2.03 4.68
C LEU A 68 6.91 -3.39 4.56
N LEU A 69 6.23 -3.83 5.62
CA LEU A 69 5.38 -5.01 5.62
C LEU A 69 3.92 -4.54 5.64
N LEU A 70 3.13 -5.00 4.68
CA LEU A 70 1.72 -4.66 4.54
C LEU A 70 0.91 -5.95 4.57
N ASP A 71 0.15 -6.14 5.65
CA ASP A 71 -0.75 -7.28 5.80
C ASP A 71 -2.18 -6.85 5.47
N GLU A 72 -2.74 -7.43 4.40
CA GLU A 72 -4.06 -7.13 3.85
C GLU A 72 -4.37 -5.63 3.75
N PRO A 73 -3.52 -4.84 3.05
CA PRO A 73 -3.65 -3.38 3.05
C PRO A 73 -4.82 -2.87 2.21
N THR A 74 -5.49 -3.76 1.47
CA THR A 74 -6.66 -3.49 0.63
C THR A 74 -7.97 -3.54 1.41
N ASN A 75 -7.95 -4.03 2.65
CA ASN A 75 -9.16 -4.12 3.47
C ASN A 75 -9.76 -2.73 3.73
N HIS A 76 -11.08 -2.64 3.55
CA HIS A 76 -11.87 -1.40 3.70
C HIS A 76 -11.52 -0.29 2.70
N LEU A 77 -10.82 -0.59 1.60
CA LEU A 77 -10.61 0.36 0.51
C LEU A 77 -11.68 0.20 -0.57
N ASP A 78 -12.19 1.33 -1.06
CA ASP A 78 -12.91 1.39 -2.32
C ASP A 78 -11.90 1.37 -3.50
N ALA A 79 -12.42 1.37 -4.73
CA ALA A 79 -11.58 1.30 -5.93
C ALA A 79 -10.58 2.46 -6.00
N GLU A 80 -11.00 3.67 -5.64
CA GLU A 80 -10.12 4.84 -5.63
C GLU A 80 -9.04 4.74 -4.55
N GLY A 81 -9.41 4.26 -3.36
CA GLY A 81 -8.53 3.92 -2.25
C GLY A 81 -7.44 2.94 -2.65
N LEU A 82 -7.84 1.89 -3.38
CA LEU A 82 -6.97 0.84 -3.88
C LEU A 82 -5.94 1.37 -4.89
N ASP A 83 -6.40 2.14 -5.88
CA ASP A 83 -5.54 2.78 -6.87
C ASP A 83 -4.58 3.77 -6.18
N GLY A 84 -5.07 4.55 -5.21
CA GLY A 84 -4.28 5.47 -4.42
C GLY A 84 -3.13 4.77 -3.68
N LEU A 85 -3.43 3.65 -3.03
CA LEU A 85 -2.44 2.83 -2.34
C LEU A 85 -1.44 2.20 -3.31
N ALA A 86 -1.91 1.68 -4.45
CA ALA A 86 -1.03 1.06 -5.44
C ALA A 86 0.01 2.06 -5.97
N GLU A 87 -0.41 3.28 -6.27
CA GLU A 87 0.50 4.35 -6.69
C GLU A 87 1.48 4.75 -5.56
N ALA A 88 1.02 4.78 -4.30
CA ALA A 88 1.88 5.07 -3.16
C ALA A 88 2.96 3.98 -2.96
N VAL A 89 2.59 2.71 -3.11
CA VAL A 89 3.51 1.56 -3.05
C VAL A 89 4.55 1.64 -4.16
N LYS A 90 4.15 1.97 -5.40
CA LYS A 90 5.08 2.14 -6.52
C LYS A 90 6.04 3.33 -6.34
N ALA A 91 5.58 4.40 -5.69
CA ALA A 91 6.40 5.57 -5.42
C ALA A 91 7.43 5.35 -4.29
N PHE A 92 7.22 4.33 -3.46
CA PHE A 92 8.12 4.02 -2.35
C PHE A 92 9.45 3.45 -2.85
N LYS A 93 10.56 4.03 -2.37
CA LYS A 93 11.91 3.64 -2.81
C LYS A 93 12.51 2.47 -2.03
N GLY A 94 11.90 2.07 -0.91
CA GLY A 94 12.32 0.91 -0.13
C GLY A 94 11.71 -0.40 -0.63
N GLY A 95 12.03 -1.51 0.04
CA GLY A 95 11.37 -2.78 -0.20
C GLY A 95 9.95 -2.80 0.35
N VAL A 96 9.02 -3.46 -0.34
CA VAL A 96 7.67 -3.71 0.16
C VAL A 96 7.40 -5.20 0.12
N ILE A 97 7.00 -5.76 1.26
CA ILE A 97 6.44 -7.10 1.36
C ILE A 97 4.95 -6.91 1.59
N LEU A 98 4.14 -7.43 0.68
CA LEU A 98 2.68 -7.32 0.75
C LEU A 98 2.04 -8.70 0.81
N ILE A 99 1.03 -8.81 1.65
CA ILE A 99 0.13 -9.95 1.74
C ILE A 99 -1.24 -9.41 1.36
N SER A 100 -1.85 -9.99 0.32
CA SER A 100 -3.17 -9.58 -0.14
C SER A 100 -3.87 -10.74 -0.84
N HIS A 101 -5.19 -10.73 -0.81
CA HIS A 101 -6.03 -11.59 -1.63
C HIS A 101 -6.54 -10.90 -2.91
N ASP A 102 -6.23 -9.61 -3.12
CA ASP A 102 -6.68 -8.85 -4.29
C ASP A 102 -5.72 -9.04 -5.48
N GLU A 103 -6.17 -9.80 -6.48
CA GLU A 103 -5.39 -10.08 -7.69
C GLU A 103 -5.02 -8.81 -8.47
N ARG A 104 -5.87 -7.78 -8.51
CA ARG A 104 -5.60 -6.54 -9.25
C ARG A 104 -4.50 -5.75 -8.56
N PHE A 105 -4.58 -5.63 -7.23
CA PHE A 105 -3.59 -4.93 -6.44
C PHE A 105 -2.21 -5.59 -6.51
N ILE A 106 -2.16 -6.92 -6.37
CA ILE A 106 -0.91 -7.68 -6.50
C ILE A 106 -0.29 -7.45 -7.88
N ASN A 107 -1.07 -7.61 -8.96
CA ASN A 107 -0.56 -7.41 -10.32
C ASN A 107 -0.11 -5.96 -10.58
N ALA A 108 -0.74 -4.98 -9.93
CA ALA A 108 -0.37 -3.58 -10.07
C ALA A 108 0.91 -3.21 -9.32
N THR A 109 1.25 -3.90 -8.23
CA THR A 109 2.30 -3.45 -7.28
C THR A 109 3.47 -4.42 -7.15
N ALA A 110 3.25 -5.73 -7.25
CA ALA A 110 4.26 -6.73 -6.97
C ALA A 110 5.11 -7.05 -8.21
N ASN A 111 6.43 -6.97 -8.06
CA ASN A 111 7.38 -7.43 -9.08
C ASN A 111 7.76 -8.91 -8.94
N GLN A 112 7.46 -9.53 -7.79
CA GLN A 112 7.80 -10.91 -7.48
C GLN A 112 6.69 -11.55 -6.64
N LEU A 113 6.39 -12.81 -6.94
CA LEU A 113 5.49 -13.64 -6.15
C LEU A 113 6.28 -14.65 -5.34
N TRP A 114 5.90 -14.83 -4.08
CA TRP A 114 6.47 -15.81 -3.17
C TRP A 114 5.35 -16.67 -2.60
N VAL A 115 5.58 -17.98 -2.55
CA VAL A 115 4.61 -18.96 -2.09
C VAL A 115 5.09 -19.53 -0.77
N CYS A 116 4.25 -19.37 0.26
CA CYS A 116 4.45 -19.95 1.57
C CYS A 116 3.65 -21.26 1.65
N ALA A 117 4.34 -22.40 1.59
CA ALA A 117 3.73 -23.73 1.66
C ALA A 117 4.72 -24.75 2.24
N ASP A 118 4.19 -25.78 2.90
CA ASP A 118 4.97 -26.90 3.45
C ASP A 118 6.12 -26.45 4.39
N GLY A 119 5.90 -25.36 5.14
CA GLY A 119 6.90 -24.77 6.03
C GLY A 119 8.05 -24.04 5.31
N THR A 120 7.93 -23.82 4.00
CA THR A 120 8.95 -23.16 3.17
C THR A 120 8.38 -21.93 2.46
N LEU A 121 9.27 -20.99 2.11
CA LEU A 121 8.96 -19.83 1.29
C LEU A 121 9.76 -19.90 -0.01
N THR A 122 9.08 -20.05 -1.14
CA THR A 122 9.72 -20.22 -2.45
C THR A 122 9.30 -19.14 -3.42
N LYS A 123 10.25 -18.63 -4.20
CA LYS A 123 9.97 -17.65 -5.25
C LYS A 123 9.24 -18.33 -6.40
N PHE A 124 8.04 -17.85 -6.71
CA PHE A 124 7.25 -18.35 -7.83
C PHE A 124 7.66 -17.66 -9.14
N LYS A 125 7.89 -18.46 -10.17
CA LYS A 125 8.26 -18.00 -11.52
C LYS A 125 7.01 -17.97 -12.39
N GLY A 126 6.18 -16.96 -12.21
CA GLY A 126 4.94 -16.76 -12.95
C GLY A 126 4.17 -15.56 -12.39
N ASP A 127 3.04 -15.26 -13.00
CA ASP A 127 2.10 -14.24 -12.53
C ASP A 127 1.01 -14.87 -11.64
N VAL A 128 0.10 -14.03 -11.15
CA VAL A 128 -1.00 -14.47 -10.28
C VAL A 128 -1.91 -15.46 -11.02
N ALA A 129 -2.11 -15.27 -12.33
CA ALA A 129 -2.94 -16.15 -13.15
C ALA A 129 -2.33 -17.56 -13.25
N ALA A 130 -1.03 -17.66 -13.54
CA ALA A 130 -0.30 -18.91 -13.58
C ALA A 130 -0.32 -19.63 -12.22
N TYR A 131 -0.17 -18.87 -11.13
CA TYR A 131 -0.29 -19.43 -9.79
C TYR A 131 -1.67 -20.01 -9.53
N LYS A 132 -2.74 -19.29 -9.89
CA LYS A 132 -4.12 -19.75 -9.77
C LYS A 132 -4.38 -21.03 -10.56
N SER A 133 -3.92 -21.10 -11.81
CA SER A 133 -4.02 -22.31 -12.63
C SER A 133 -3.30 -23.50 -12.01
N LEU A 134 -2.12 -23.29 -11.42
CA LEU A 134 -1.36 -24.32 -10.74
C LEU A 134 -2.15 -24.89 -9.54
N ILE A 135 -2.73 -24.04 -8.70
CA ILE A 135 -3.54 -24.46 -7.55
C ILE A 135 -4.77 -25.27 -8.01
N VAL A 136 -5.49 -24.79 -9.02
CA VAL A 136 -6.67 -25.51 -9.56
C VAL A 136 -6.29 -26.90 -10.09
N ASN A 137 -5.17 -27.01 -10.80
CA ASN A 137 -4.69 -28.29 -11.32
C ASN A 137 -4.26 -29.25 -10.21
N GLN A 138 -3.61 -28.76 -9.16
CA GLN A 138 -3.22 -29.56 -8.00
C GLN A 138 -4.44 -30.09 -7.24
N ILE A 139 -5.48 -29.26 -7.04
CA ILE A 139 -6.73 -29.70 -6.42
C ILE A 139 -7.36 -30.81 -7.26
N ARG A 140 -7.50 -30.61 -8.59
CA ARG A 140 -8.05 -31.63 -9.50
C ARG A 140 -7.28 -32.95 -9.49
N ALA A 141 -5.95 -32.89 -9.40
CA ALA A 141 -5.11 -34.08 -9.32
C ALA A 141 -5.30 -34.86 -8.01
N LYS A 142 -5.56 -34.17 -6.88
CA LYS A 142 -5.86 -34.80 -5.59
C LYS A 142 -7.28 -35.37 -5.50
N THR A 143 -8.24 -34.84 -6.28
CA THR A 143 -9.64 -35.30 -6.28
C THR A 143 -9.93 -36.39 -7.31
N ARG A 144 -8.93 -36.84 -8.09
CA ARG A 144 -9.10 -37.94 -9.05
C ARG A 144 -9.07 -39.28 -8.29
N PRO A 145 -10.15 -40.09 -8.35
CA PRO A 145 -10.24 -41.34 -7.61
C PRO A 145 -9.24 -42.40 -8.09
#